data_AF-A0A8S3EU00-F1
#
_entry.id   AF-A0A8S3EU00-F1
#
_cell.length_a   1.000
_cell.length_b   1.000
_cell.length_c   1.000
_cell.angle_alpha   90.00
_cell.angle_beta   90.00
_cell.angle_gamma   90.00
#
_symmetry.space_group_name_H-M   'P 1'
#
loop_
_entity.id
_entity.type
_entity.pdbx_description
1 polymer ?
#
loop_
_entity_poly.entity_id
_entity_poly.type
_entity_poly.pdbx_seq_one_letter_code
_entity_poly.pdbx_strand_id
1 'polypeptide(L)'
;HIIRAPTLNSNMMSPYPTLKPAMHCCVHQQQYQPLYQSSPMIFSPIEDVPPIEAICGNNLIITINRMVDNKQISIKELNNDDLIFIENIGHGLFGSIYLAELKIINNDNKMEKQSVIVKSLNDNVDVKHRASFWKELELLSILKNSNVCSLFGILNSQRTVAVFEYYSLDLYQYLRQQSIPMDNYSASSFLLSLACQIASGMKYLSSLQIVHRDLAARNCLISSTDYQVHLTDIAMAKTEYVNDYARVGQLQSRIAIRWSAWESIFLNEFSLKSDVWSFGVTLYELFTYSRQRPYHTLTNEQLVQRFAVLTHA
;
A
#
# COMPACT_ATOMS: atom_id res chain seq x y z
N HIS A 1 11.53 -50.62 39.43
CA HIS A 1 10.39 -49.72 39.70
C HIS A 1 9.97 -49.05 38.41
N ILE A 2 8.90 -49.57 37.82
CA ILE A 2 8.25 -49.09 36.59
C ILE A 2 7.32 -47.95 37.01
N ILE A 3 7.52 -46.74 36.49
CA ILE A 3 6.57 -45.63 36.70
C ILE A 3 5.65 -45.57 35.47
N ARG A 4 4.38 -45.91 35.70
CA ARG A 4 3.28 -45.86 34.75
C ARG A 4 2.88 -44.42 34.44
N ALA A 5 2.57 -44.15 33.18
CA ALA A 5 1.85 -42.96 32.74
C ALA A 5 0.38 -42.99 33.22
N PRO A 6 -0.25 -41.85 33.54
CA PRO A 6 -1.69 -41.80 33.80
C PRO A 6 -2.47 -41.72 32.48
N THR A 7 -3.47 -42.60 32.38
CA THR A 7 -4.50 -42.67 31.34
C THR A 7 -5.34 -41.40 31.28
N LEU A 8 -5.47 -40.80 30.09
CA LEU A 8 -6.46 -39.75 29.79
C LEU A 8 -7.84 -40.41 29.67
N ASN A 9 -8.74 -40.09 30.61
CA ASN A 9 -10.16 -40.41 30.53
C ASN A 9 -10.83 -39.42 29.58
N SER A 10 -11.43 -39.94 28.51
CA SER A 10 -12.41 -39.24 27.69
C SER A 10 -13.71 -39.07 28.48
N ASN A 11 -14.23 -37.84 28.51
CA ASN A 11 -15.54 -37.37 29.01
C ASN A 11 -15.46 -36.44 30.22
N MET A 12 -15.13 -35.17 29.98
CA MET A 12 -15.75 -34.03 30.66
C MET A 12 -15.77 -32.84 29.70
N MET A 13 -16.85 -32.74 28.91
CA MET A 13 -17.24 -31.50 28.24
C MET A 13 -17.86 -30.55 29.28
N SER A 14 -17.34 -29.33 29.35
CA SER A 14 -17.99 -28.17 29.97
C SER A 14 -17.62 -26.93 29.14
N PRO A 15 -18.55 -25.98 28.93
CA PRO A 15 -18.54 -25.11 27.76
C PRO A 15 -17.66 -23.88 27.96
N TYR A 16 -16.82 -23.57 26.98
CA TYR A 16 -16.18 -22.26 26.88
C TYR A 16 -17.24 -21.18 26.59
N PRO A 17 -17.19 -20.01 27.25
CA PRO A 17 -18.12 -18.93 26.99
C PRO A 17 -17.87 -18.37 25.58
N THR A 18 -18.93 -18.36 24.78
CA THR A 18 -19.00 -17.65 23.50
C THR A 18 -18.76 -16.16 23.74
N LEU A 19 -17.64 -15.62 23.23
CA LEU A 19 -17.48 -14.18 23.09
C LEU A 19 -18.56 -13.66 22.12
N LYS A 20 -19.53 -12.92 22.66
CA LYS A 20 -20.43 -12.08 21.85
C LYS A 20 -19.60 -10.95 21.22
N PRO A 21 -19.85 -10.58 19.95
CA PRO A 21 -19.28 -9.36 19.39
C PRO A 21 -19.88 -8.15 20.11
N ALA A 22 -19.03 -7.33 20.72
CA ALA A 22 -19.41 -5.99 21.14
C ALA A 22 -19.51 -5.10 19.90
N MET A 23 -20.69 -5.04 19.28
CA MET A 23 -21.05 -3.98 18.34
C MET A 23 -22.18 -3.16 18.95
N HIS A 24 -21.81 -2.13 19.70
CA HIS A 24 -22.66 -0.97 19.91
C HIS A 24 -21.83 0.25 19.51
N CYS A 25 -21.80 0.55 18.22
CA CYS A 25 -21.44 1.88 17.73
C CYS A 25 -22.75 2.62 17.50
N CYS A 26 -23.01 3.69 18.27
CA CYS A 26 -24.12 4.59 18.01
C CYS A 26 -23.88 5.29 16.66
N VAL A 27 -24.56 4.82 15.61
CA VAL A 27 -24.60 5.51 14.32
C VAL A 27 -25.70 6.56 14.41
N HIS A 28 -25.31 7.84 14.39
CA HIS A 28 -26.24 8.92 14.05
C HIS A 28 -26.74 8.65 12.63
N GLN A 29 -28.01 8.30 12.50
CA GLN A 29 -28.70 8.14 11.22
C GLN A 29 -28.77 9.49 10.50
N GLN A 30 -27.80 9.77 9.63
CA GLN A 30 -28.03 10.63 8.48
C GLN A 30 -28.45 9.73 7.32
N GLN A 31 -29.59 10.02 6.71
CA GLN A 31 -30.10 9.30 5.56
C GLN A 31 -29.14 9.50 4.37
N TYR A 32 -28.24 8.55 4.14
CA TYR A 32 -27.45 8.49 2.92
C TYR A 32 -28.35 7.97 1.79
N GLN A 33 -28.54 8.76 0.74
CA GLN A 33 -29.13 8.24 -0.50
C GLN A 33 -28.05 7.40 -1.22
N PRO A 34 -28.26 6.08 -1.39
CA PRO A 34 -27.32 5.27 -2.15
C PRO A 34 -27.36 5.68 -3.62
N LEU A 35 -26.19 5.83 -4.25
CA LEU A 35 -26.02 5.96 -5.70
C LEU A 35 -26.44 4.68 -6.48
N TYR A 36 -27.10 3.73 -5.81
CA TYR A 36 -27.42 2.39 -6.29
C TYR A 36 -28.90 2.26 -6.61
N GLN A 37 -29.32 2.81 -7.75
CA GLN A 37 -30.55 2.38 -8.40
C GLN A 37 -30.20 1.46 -9.60
N SER A 38 -30.44 0.16 -9.38
CA SER A 38 -30.90 -0.84 -10.36
C SER A 38 -30.16 -1.03 -11.71
N SER A 39 -28.91 -0.63 -11.86
CA SER A 39 -28.10 -0.99 -13.04
C SER A 39 -27.08 -2.08 -12.71
N PRO A 40 -26.88 -3.11 -13.58
CA PRO A 40 -25.83 -4.11 -13.37
C PRO A 40 -24.47 -3.44 -13.31
N MET A 41 -23.63 -3.82 -12.34
CA MET A 41 -22.24 -3.37 -12.29
C MET A 41 -21.51 -3.86 -13.54
N ILE A 42 -21.23 -2.93 -14.45
CA ILE A 42 -20.47 -3.22 -15.67
C ILE A 42 -19.00 -3.26 -15.30
N PHE A 43 -18.42 -4.47 -15.34
CA PHE A 43 -16.98 -4.65 -15.38
C PHE A 43 -16.55 -4.55 -16.84
N SER A 44 -15.75 -3.54 -17.18
CA SER A 44 -15.23 -3.39 -18.55
C SER A 44 -14.14 -4.45 -18.81
N PRO A 45 -14.20 -5.22 -19.91
CA PRO A 45 -13.15 -6.18 -20.27
C PRO A 45 -11.79 -5.48 -20.45
N ILE A 46 -10.71 -6.26 -20.28
CA ILE A 46 -9.32 -5.80 -20.22
C ILE A 46 -8.76 -5.34 -21.60
N GLU A 47 -9.47 -5.58 -22.72
CA GLU A 47 -8.80 -5.73 -24.02
C GLU A 47 -8.62 -4.49 -24.92
N ASP A 48 -9.14 -3.30 -24.63
CA ASP A 48 -9.02 -2.16 -25.58
C ASP A 48 -8.69 -0.80 -24.96
N VAL A 49 -7.95 -0.78 -23.84
CA VAL A 49 -7.55 0.48 -23.18
C VAL A 49 -6.03 0.65 -23.26
N PRO A 50 -5.51 1.81 -23.72
CA PRO A 50 -4.07 2.07 -23.78
C PRO A 50 -3.37 1.79 -22.43
N PRO A 51 -2.05 1.51 -22.44
CA PRO A 51 -1.35 1.07 -21.25
C PRO A 51 -1.52 2.09 -20.13
N ILE A 52 -2.24 1.66 -19.09
CA ILE A 52 -2.21 2.23 -17.74
C ILE A 52 -2.49 3.75 -17.75
N GLU A 53 -3.70 4.16 -18.13
CA GLU A 53 -4.30 5.33 -17.48
C GLU A 53 -4.67 4.92 -16.04
N ALA A 54 -3.66 4.73 -15.20
CA ALA A 54 -3.83 4.64 -13.76
C ALA A 54 -4.21 6.04 -13.27
N ILE A 55 -5.50 6.39 -13.29
CA ILE A 55 -6.08 7.61 -12.67
C ILE A 55 -5.98 7.51 -11.14
N CYS A 56 -4.83 7.12 -10.60
CA CYS A 56 -4.64 6.89 -9.17
C CYS A 56 -3.21 7.25 -8.76
N GLY A 57 -2.88 8.53 -8.89
CA GLY A 57 -1.94 9.24 -8.03
C GLY A 57 -2.69 10.18 -7.09
N ASN A 58 -3.98 9.90 -6.83
CA ASN A 58 -4.77 10.63 -5.84
C ASN A 58 -4.60 10.10 -4.42
N ASN A 59 -3.69 9.14 -4.18
CA ASN A 59 -3.74 8.37 -2.95
C ASN A 59 -3.16 9.08 -1.72
N LEU A 60 -2.19 9.99 -1.90
CA LEU A 60 -1.75 10.89 -0.82
C LEU A 60 -2.46 12.25 -0.84
N ILE A 61 -3.21 12.57 -1.92
CA ILE A 61 -3.60 13.95 -2.26
C ILE A 61 -4.85 14.47 -1.54
N ILE A 62 -5.80 13.61 -1.15
CA ILE A 62 -7.05 14.11 -0.55
C ILE A 62 -6.87 14.56 0.92
N THR A 63 -5.81 14.13 1.60
CA THR A 63 -5.48 14.62 2.96
C THR A 63 -4.82 16.00 2.94
N ILE A 64 -4.31 16.46 1.79
CA ILE A 64 -3.41 17.61 1.69
C ILE A 64 -4.06 18.94 2.12
N ASN A 65 -5.38 19.08 2.00
CA ASN A 65 -6.06 20.35 2.28
C ASN A 65 -6.07 20.77 3.77
N ARG A 66 -5.59 19.95 4.71
CA ARG A 66 -5.60 20.30 6.15
C ARG A 66 -4.23 20.47 6.81
N MET A 67 -3.13 20.06 6.18
CA MET A 67 -1.80 20.06 6.84
C MET A 67 -0.86 21.15 6.38
N VAL A 68 -1.05 21.66 5.16
CA VAL A 68 -0.17 22.69 4.59
C VAL A 68 -0.85 24.05 4.73
N ASP A 69 -0.81 24.62 5.93
CA ASP A 69 -1.10 26.04 6.15
C ASP A 69 -0.03 26.86 5.45
N ASN A 70 -0.29 27.38 4.23
CA ASN A 70 0.42 28.46 3.49
C ASN A 70 1.95 28.63 3.64
N LYS A 71 2.67 27.61 4.12
CA LYS A 71 4.11 27.58 4.28
C LYS A 71 4.69 26.93 3.05
N GLN A 72 5.54 27.67 2.37
CA GLN A 72 6.32 27.17 1.26
C GLN A 72 7.26 26.08 1.78
N ILE A 73 6.96 24.81 1.46
CA ILE A 73 7.81 23.68 1.81
C ILE A 73 8.94 23.61 0.77
N SER A 74 10.18 23.75 1.23
CA SER A 74 11.35 23.62 0.35
C SER A 74 11.75 22.15 0.25
N ILE A 75 11.68 21.59 -0.96
CA ILE A 75 12.10 20.23 -1.25
C ILE A 75 13.59 20.26 -1.61
N LYS A 76 14.38 19.32 -1.10
CA LYS A 76 15.81 19.21 -1.39
C LYS A 76 16.04 18.98 -2.89
N GLU A 77 16.75 19.90 -3.53
CA GLU A 77 17.26 19.72 -4.89
C GLU A 77 18.57 18.92 -4.87
N LEU A 78 18.68 17.96 -5.79
CA LEU A 78 19.88 17.16 -6.01
C LEU A 78 20.71 17.76 -7.16
N ASN A 79 21.98 17.37 -7.27
CA ASN A 79 22.76 17.75 -8.46
C ASN A 79 22.48 16.76 -9.59
N ASN A 80 22.33 17.27 -10.83
CA ASN A 80 22.08 16.40 -11.98
C ASN A 80 23.22 15.39 -12.22
N ASP A 81 24.47 15.77 -11.94
CA ASP A 81 25.65 14.91 -12.14
C ASP A 81 25.76 13.76 -11.13
N ASP A 82 24.92 13.79 -10.08
CA ASP A 82 24.89 12.78 -9.03
C ASP A 82 23.98 11.60 -9.36
N LEU A 83 23.07 11.73 -10.33
CA LEU A 83 22.09 10.69 -10.66
C LEU A 83 22.40 9.99 -11.98
N ILE A 84 22.52 8.67 -11.94
CA ILE A 84 22.80 7.83 -13.11
C ILE A 84 21.66 6.84 -13.31
N PHE A 85 20.86 7.01 -14.37
CA PHE A 85 19.78 6.10 -14.72
C PHE A 85 20.32 4.73 -15.16
N ILE A 86 19.75 3.64 -14.63
CA ILE A 86 20.11 2.27 -14.98
C ILE A 86 19.08 1.68 -15.93
N GLU A 87 17.83 1.54 -15.47
CA GLU A 87 16.77 0.88 -16.24
C GLU A 87 15.39 1.48 -15.96
N ASN A 88 14.48 1.37 -16.93
CA ASN A 88 13.07 1.68 -16.73
C ASN A 88 12.37 0.42 -16.18
N ILE A 89 11.85 0.53 -14.96
CA ILE A 89 11.21 -0.59 -14.25
C ILE A 89 9.68 -0.53 -14.31
N GLY A 90 9.09 0.51 -14.92
CA GLY A 90 7.66 0.61 -15.07
C GLY A 90 7.14 2.02 -15.39
N HIS A 91 5.82 2.13 -15.47
CA HIS A 91 5.12 3.38 -15.74
C HIS A 91 4.09 3.62 -14.64
N GLY A 92 4.23 4.73 -13.92
CA GLY A 92 3.24 5.23 -12.96
C GLY A 92 2.30 6.25 -13.60
N LEU A 93 1.38 6.81 -12.82
CA LEU A 93 0.40 7.78 -13.32
C LEU A 93 1.07 8.98 -14.02
N PHE A 94 2.08 9.55 -13.36
CA PHE A 94 2.65 10.82 -13.78
C PHE A 94 3.78 10.67 -14.79
N GLY A 95 4.30 9.44 -15.00
CA GLY A 95 5.38 9.16 -15.93
C GLY A 95 6.09 7.85 -15.63
N SER A 96 7.37 7.77 -15.96
CA SER A 96 8.13 6.52 -15.86
C SER A 96 8.82 6.38 -14.51
N ILE A 97 8.95 5.14 -14.05
CA ILE A 97 9.73 4.77 -12.87
C ILE A 97 11.03 4.12 -13.32
N TYR A 98 12.15 4.57 -12.78
CA TYR A 98 13.47 4.06 -13.11
C TYR A 98 14.19 3.55 -11.87
N LEU A 99 15.01 2.53 -12.06
CA LEU A 99 16.12 2.23 -11.16
C LEU A 99 17.31 3.11 -11.57
N ALA A 100 17.98 3.72 -10.59
CA ALA A 100 19.15 4.57 -10.81
C ALA A 100 20.18 4.40 -9.69
N GLU A 101 21.38 4.93 -9.88
CA GLU A 101 22.40 5.09 -8.84
C GLU A 101 22.52 6.57 -8.48
N LEU A 102 22.39 6.90 -7.21
CA LEU A 102 22.67 8.21 -6.65
C LEU A 102 24.07 8.22 -6.03
N LYS A 103 24.89 9.18 -6.45
CA LYS A 103 26.16 9.51 -5.81
C LYS A 103 25.89 10.17 -4.47
N ILE A 104 26.40 9.56 -3.41
CA ILE A 104 26.32 10.08 -2.04
C ILE A 104 27.72 10.19 -1.45
N ILE A 105 27.92 11.19 -0.60
CA ILE A 105 29.14 11.34 0.19
C ILE A 105 28.86 10.72 1.57
N ASN A 106 29.62 9.69 1.93
CA ASN A 106 29.49 9.04 3.23
C ASN A 106 30.15 9.87 4.35
N ASN A 107 30.02 9.42 5.60
CA ASN A 107 30.59 10.11 6.77
C ASN A 107 32.14 10.22 6.73
N ASP A 108 32.82 9.39 5.96
CA ASP A 108 34.27 9.40 5.77
C ASP A 108 34.70 10.30 4.59
N ASN A 109 33.81 11.15 4.08
CA ASN A 109 33.99 11.96 2.87
C ASN A 109 34.36 11.14 1.62
N LYS A 110 33.96 9.87 1.56
CA LYS A 110 34.14 9.02 0.39
C LYS A 110 32.88 9.03 -0.46
N MET A 111 33.11 9.05 -1.77
CA MET A 111 32.06 8.89 -2.76
C MET A 111 31.58 7.43 -2.78
N GLU A 112 30.30 7.23 -2.49
CA GLU A 112 29.60 5.96 -2.62
C GLU A 112 28.43 6.10 -3.60
N LYS A 113 27.96 4.96 -4.09
CA LYS A 113 26.77 4.89 -4.93
C LYS A 113 25.69 4.12 -4.20
N GLN A 114 24.51 4.70 -4.15
CA GLN A 114 23.32 4.08 -3.58
C GLN A 114 22.30 3.86 -4.69
N SER A 115 21.75 2.65 -4.79
CA SER A 115 20.62 2.38 -5.68
C SER A 115 19.38 3.12 -5.19
N VAL A 116 18.63 3.72 -6.10
CA VAL A 116 17.44 4.56 -5.82
C VAL A 116 16.34 4.31 -6.85
N ILE A 117 15.10 4.62 -6.46
CA ILE A 117 13.97 4.69 -7.40
C ILE A 117 13.76 6.14 -7.83
N VAL A 118 13.55 6.33 -9.13
CA VAL A 118 13.30 7.65 -9.71
C VAL A 118 11.92 7.66 -10.34
N LYS A 119 11.00 8.44 -9.77
CA LYS A 119 9.67 8.72 -10.33
C LYS A 119 9.76 9.98 -11.16
N SER A 120 9.56 9.85 -12.47
CA SER A 120 9.64 10.97 -13.40
C SER A 120 8.26 11.49 -13.77
N LEU A 121 8.12 12.81 -13.92
CA LEU A 121 6.94 13.44 -14.49
C LEU A 121 7.08 13.51 -16.01
N ASN A 122 6.06 13.12 -16.76
CA ASN A 122 5.99 13.26 -18.22
C ASN A 122 5.78 14.74 -18.59
N ASP A 123 6.40 15.18 -19.68
CA ASP A 123 6.32 16.59 -20.12
C ASP A 123 4.90 17.00 -20.55
N ASN A 124 4.17 16.06 -21.14
CA ASN A 124 2.82 16.26 -21.70
C ASN A 124 1.69 16.23 -20.67
N VAL A 125 2.02 16.19 -19.37
CA VAL A 125 1.02 16.14 -18.30
C VAL A 125 0.33 17.51 -18.18
N ASP A 126 -1.00 17.50 -17.99
CA ASP A 126 -1.74 18.77 -17.84
C ASP A 126 -1.33 19.52 -16.55
N VAL A 127 -1.72 20.80 -16.49
CA VAL A 127 -1.37 21.67 -15.35
C VAL A 127 -1.91 21.15 -14.02
N LYS A 128 -3.07 20.50 -14.01
CA LYS A 128 -3.70 20.00 -12.78
C LYS A 128 -2.93 18.80 -12.24
N HIS A 129 -2.59 17.84 -13.10
CA HIS A 129 -1.81 16.67 -12.73
C HIS A 129 -0.38 17.03 -12.32
N ARG A 130 0.25 18.02 -12.97
CA ARG A 130 1.55 18.56 -12.53
C ARG A 130 1.46 19.18 -11.14
N ALA A 131 0.43 19.97 -10.87
CA ALA A 131 0.20 20.56 -9.54
C ALA A 131 -0.05 19.47 -8.47
N SER A 132 -0.80 18.42 -8.82
CA SER A 132 -1.01 17.24 -7.95
C SER A 132 0.30 16.53 -7.62
N PHE A 133 1.15 16.30 -8.62
CA PHE A 133 2.48 15.69 -8.43
C PHE A 133 3.35 16.51 -7.47
N TRP A 134 3.41 17.83 -7.65
CA TRP A 134 4.19 18.69 -6.75
C TRP A 134 3.68 18.67 -5.32
N LYS A 135 2.36 18.71 -5.10
CA LYS A 135 1.76 18.60 -3.77
C LYS A 135 2.08 17.27 -3.09
N GLU A 136 2.09 16.18 -3.86
CA GLU A 136 2.51 14.87 -3.37
C GLU A 136 3.97 14.90 -2.89
N LEU A 137 4.88 15.49 -3.69
CA LEU A 137 6.30 15.61 -3.32
C LEU A 137 6.54 16.50 -2.10
N GLU A 138 5.79 17.61 -1.96
CA GLU A 138 5.87 18.47 -0.78
C GLU A 138 5.52 17.68 0.49
N LEU A 139 4.46 16.88 0.46
CA LEU A 139 4.07 16.03 1.58
C LEU A 139 5.11 14.94 1.84
N LEU A 140 5.58 14.24 0.80
CA LEU A 140 6.60 13.20 0.94
C LEU A 140 7.92 13.76 1.50
N SER A 141 8.27 15.01 1.18
CA SER A 141 9.50 15.66 1.67
C SER A 141 9.51 15.92 3.18
N ILE A 142 8.33 15.99 3.82
CA ILE A 142 8.21 16.21 5.27
C ILE A 142 8.02 14.93 6.07
N LEU A 143 7.78 13.78 5.41
CA LEU A 143 7.65 12.50 6.09
C LEU A 143 9.00 12.04 6.62
N LYS A 144 9.04 11.70 7.90
CA LYS A 144 10.23 11.24 8.62
C LYS A 144 9.84 10.10 9.57
N ASN A 145 9.95 8.87 9.08
CA ASN A 145 9.68 7.67 9.86
C ASN A 145 10.46 6.48 9.28
N SER A 146 10.98 5.61 10.15
CA SER A 146 11.77 4.43 9.76
C SER A 146 10.97 3.36 9.01
N ASN A 147 9.64 3.44 8.98
CA ASN A 147 8.77 2.50 8.28
C ASN A 147 7.95 3.17 7.17
N VAL A 148 8.36 4.34 6.69
CA VAL A 148 7.80 5.02 5.51
C VAL A 148 8.95 5.39 4.59
N CYS A 149 8.81 5.06 3.31
CA CYS A 149 9.84 5.32 2.31
C CYS A 149 10.18 6.82 2.23
N SER A 150 11.47 7.14 2.23
CA SER A 150 11.96 8.51 2.26
C SER A 150 12.18 9.08 0.87
N LEU A 151 11.77 10.34 0.67
CA LEU A 151 12.16 11.15 -0.49
C LEU A 151 13.55 11.74 -0.24
N PHE A 152 14.54 11.34 -1.03
CA PHE A 152 15.91 11.89 -0.93
C PHE A 152 16.02 13.29 -1.53
N GLY A 153 15.20 13.60 -2.52
CA GLY A 153 15.14 14.91 -3.15
C GLY A 153 14.55 14.84 -4.55
N ILE A 154 14.67 15.96 -5.26
CA ILE A 154 14.18 16.13 -6.61
C ILE A 154 15.30 16.62 -7.53
N LEU A 155 15.18 16.35 -8.83
CA LEU A 155 15.86 17.14 -9.86
C LEU A 155 14.80 17.88 -10.65
N ASN A 156 14.99 19.19 -10.78
CA ASN A 156 14.06 20.06 -11.49
C ASN A 156 14.80 20.81 -12.62
N SER A 157 15.40 20.05 -13.54
CA SER A 157 16.14 20.57 -14.68
C SER A 157 15.30 20.48 -15.97
N GLN A 158 15.64 19.56 -16.87
CA GLN A 158 14.89 19.34 -18.12
C GLN A 158 13.59 18.57 -17.87
N ARG A 159 13.60 17.66 -16.89
CA ARG A 159 12.45 16.84 -16.49
C ARG A 159 12.39 16.79 -14.98
N THR A 160 11.22 17.03 -14.40
CA THR A 160 11.03 16.91 -12.95
C THR A 160 11.05 15.43 -12.57
N VAL A 161 11.98 15.04 -11.71
CA VAL A 161 12.03 13.68 -11.15
C VAL A 161 12.17 13.74 -9.63
N ALA A 162 11.58 12.75 -8.97
CA ALA A 162 11.66 12.53 -7.54
C ALA A 162 12.45 11.26 -7.24
N VAL A 163 13.39 11.35 -6.32
CA VAL A 163 14.35 10.28 -6.00
C VAL A 163 14.04 9.70 -4.62
N PHE A 164 13.76 8.41 -4.59
CA PHE A 164 13.34 7.64 -3.41
C PHE A 164 14.33 6.54 -3.07
N GLU A 165 14.24 6.08 -1.84
CA GLU A 165 14.91 4.88 -1.39
C GLU A 165 14.52 3.65 -2.23
N TYR A 166 15.48 2.76 -2.50
CA TYR A 166 15.27 1.52 -3.23
C TYR A 166 15.58 0.30 -2.39
N TYR A 167 14.74 -0.71 -2.58
CA TYR A 167 14.94 -2.06 -2.08
C TYR A 167 14.71 -3.04 -3.21
N SER A 168 15.53 -4.11 -3.25
CA SER A 168 15.48 -5.09 -4.33
C SER A 168 14.18 -5.89 -4.40
N LEU A 169 13.44 -5.98 -3.28
CA LEU A 169 12.18 -6.70 -3.19
C LEU A 169 11.14 -5.86 -2.47
N ASP A 170 9.90 -6.00 -2.92
CA ASP A 170 8.76 -5.73 -2.06
C ASP A 170 8.44 -6.96 -1.18
N LEU A 171 7.63 -6.74 -0.15
CA LEU A 171 7.31 -7.73 0.85
C LEU A 171 6.50 -8.88 0.24
N TYR A 172 5.67 -8.62 -0.77
CA TYR A 172 4.95 -9.66 -1.50
C TYR A 172 5.91 -10.64 -2.17
N GLN A 173 6.90 -10.14 -2.91
CA GLN A 173 7.93 -10.95 -3.55
C GLN A 173 8.79 -11.69 -2.52
N TYR A 174 9.24 -10.99 -1.46
CA TYR A 174 10.05 -11.58 -0.40
C TYR A 174 9.35 -12.77 0.28
N LEU A 175 8.08 -12.63 0.67
CA LEU A 175 7.32 -13.67 1.34
C LEU A 175 7.21 -14.95 0.50
N ARG A 176 7.02 -14.81 -0.82
CA ARG A 176 6.92 -15.96 -1.74
C ARG A 176 8.23 -16.71 -1.93
N GLN A 177 9.36 -16.02 -1.79
CA GLN A 177 10.69 -16.63 -1.84
C GLN A 177 11.03 -17.41 -0.56
N GLN A 178 10.34 -17.13 0.56
CA GLN A 178 10.60 -17.82 1.82
C GLN A 178 10.15 -19.29 1.78
N SER A 179 11.08 -20.17 2.12
CA SER A 179 10.87 -21.61 2.21
C SER A 179 10.71 -22.02 3.68
N ILE A 180 9.65 -21.56 4.34
CA ILE A 180 9.46 -21.84 5.77
C ILE A 180 8.25 -22.77 5.98
N PRO A 181 8.42 -23.92 6.68
CA PRO A 181 7.30 -24.73 7.15
C PRO A 181 6.46 -23.92 8.15
N MET A 182 5.14 -23.90 7.96
CA MET A 182 4.15 -23.15 8.75
C MET A 182 4.26 -23.31 10.29
N ASP A 183 4.93 -24.35 10.77
CA ASP A 183 4.92 -24.76 12.19
C ASP A 183 6.12 -24.27 13.02
N ASN A 184 6.95 -23.36 12.50
CA ASN A 184 8.10 -22.84 13.25
C ASN A 184 7.74 -21.57 14.06
N TYR A 185 7.80 -21.66 15.39
CA TYR A 185 7.58 -20.54 16.32
C TYR A 185 8.47 -19.32 16.02
N SER A 186 9.71 -19.54 15.59
CA SER A 186 10.64 -18.47 15.20
C SER A 186 10.16 -17.71 13.95
N ALA A 187 9.49 -18.41 13.04
CA ALA A 187 8.91 -17.80 11.85
C ALA A 187 7.70 -16.93 12.19
N SER A 188 6.86 -17.39 13.12
CA SER A 188 5.72 -16.60 13.61
C SER A 188 6.17 -15.30 14.29
N SER A 189 7.23 -15.36 15.08
CA SER A 189 7.81 -14.17 15.74
C SER A 189 8.39 -13.18 14.73
N PHE A 190 9.02 -13.67 13.67
CA PHE A 190 9.54 -12.85 12.58
C PHE A 190 8.41 -12.17 11.79
N LEU A 191 7.36 -12.91 11.38
CA LEU A 191 6.22 -12.30 10.70
C LEU A 191 5.52 -11.24 11.57
N LEU A 192 5.43 -11.47 12.88
CA LEU A 192 4.90 -10.49 13.83
C LEU A 192 5.77 -9.22 13.89
N SER A 193 7.11 -9.35 13.80
CA SER A 193 7.99 -8.17 13.76
C SER A 193 7.75 -7.35 12.49
N LEU A 194 7.57 -7.99 11.32
CA LEU A 194 7.21 -7.30 10.08
C LEU A 194 5.84 -6.62 10.19
N ALA A 195 4.84 -7.30 10.76
CA ALA A 195 3.52 -6.72 11.01
C ALA A 195 3.58 -5.48 11.93
N CYS A 196 4.41 -5.51 12.98
CA CYS A 196 4.63 -4.38 13.87
C CYS A 196 5.29 -3.19 13.15
N GLN A 197 6.21 -3.44 12.23
CA GLN A 197 6.84 -2.39 11.41
C GLN A 197 5.82 -1.72 10.48
N ILE A 198 4.97 -2.50 9.79
CA ILE A 198 3.88 -1.96 8.96
C ILE A 198 2.91 -1.13 9.82
N ALA A 199 2.51 -1.65 10.99
CA ALA A 199 1.64 -0.94 11.91
C ALA A 199 2.27 0.36 12.44
N SER A 200 3.58 0.37 12.68
CA SER A 200 4.35 1.55 13.08
C SER A 200 4.29 2.64 12.00
N GLY A 201 4.55 2.28 10.73
CA GLY A 201 4.43 3.20 9.60
C GLY A 201 3.00 3.74 9.42
N MET A 202 1.99 2.88 9.49
CA MET A 202 0.58 3.30 9.38
C MET A 202 0.12 4.16 10.56
N LYS A 203 0.63 3.91 11.77
CA LYS A 203 0.39 4.76 12.94
C LYS A 203 0.98 6.17 12.72
N TYR A 204 2.16 6.26 12.13
CA TYR A 204 2.78 7.53 11.77
C TYR A 204 1.97 8.28 10.70
N LEU A 205 1.55 7.62 9.62
CA LEU A 205 0.68 8.25 8.62
C LEU A 205 -0.65 8.72 9.24
N SER A 206 -1.25 7.89 10.10
CA SER A 206 -2.49 8.20 10.80
C SER A 206 -2.37 9.38 11.77
N SER A 207 -1.24 9.54 12.47
CA SER A 207 -1.01 10.72 13.32
C SER A 207 -0.91 12.01 12.50
N LEU A 208 -0.51 11.90 11.24
CA LEU A 208 -0.55 12.96 10.23
C LEU A 208 -1.85 12.97 9.42
N GLN A 209 -2.90 12.28 9.85
CA GLN A 209 -4.18 12.14 9.14
C GLN A 209 -4.07 11.64 7.69
N ILE A 210 -2.90 11.14 7.27
CA ILE A 210 -2.65 10.65 5.91
C ILE A 210 -3.31 9.29 5.76
N VAL A 211 -4.24 9.21 4.81
CA VAL A 211 -4.82 7.94 4.34
C VAL A 211 -3.95 7.37 3.23
N HIS A 212 -3.49 6.12 3.35
CA HIS A 212 -2.63 5.43 2.38
C HIS A 212 -3.42 4.91 1.17
N ARG A 213 -4.64 4.35 1.39
CA ARG A 213 -5.61 3.90 0.37
C ARG A 213 -5.28 2.68 -0.46
N ASP A 214 -4.02 2.24 -0.45
CA ASP A 214 -3.54 1.09 -1.21
C ASP A 214 -2.54 0.27 -0.39
N LEU A 215 -2.77 0.16 0.92
CA LEU A 215 -1.92 -0.66 1.78
C LEU A 215 -2.08 -2.14 1.40
N ALA A 216 -0.97 -2.76 1.02
CA ALA A 216 -0.84 -4.16 0.65
C ALA A 216 0.64 -4.58 0.76
N ALA A 217 0.92 -5.88 0.78
CA ALA A 217 2.31 -6.36 0.83
C ALA A 217 3.16 -5.88 -0.36
N ARG A 218 2.55 -5.72 -1.55
CA ARG A 218 3.24 -5.15 -2.74
C ARG A 218 3.72 -3.70 -2.54
N ASN A 219 3.06 -2.94 -1.65
CA ASN A 219 3.37 -1.55 -1.32
C ASN A 219 4.20 -1.43 -0.02
N CYS A 220 4.83 -2.52 0.40
CA CYS A 220 5.80 -2.54 1.48
C CYS A 220 7.14 -2.97 0.90
N LEU A 221 8.17 -2.14 0.97
CA LEU A 221 9.54 -2.50 0.59
C LEU A 221 10.21 -3.20 1.77
N ILE A 222 11.13 -4.14 1.50
CA ILE A 222 11.87 -4.83 2.56
C ILE A 222 13.36 -4.88 2.26
N SER A 223 14.14 -4.51 3.27
CA SER A 223 15.59 -4.64 3.25
C SER A 223 16.04 -6.09 3.40
N SER A 224 16.94 -6.54 2.51
CA SER A 224 17.53 -7.88 2.58
C SER A 224 18.62 -8.00 3.66
N THR A 225 19.13 -6.89 4.20
CA THR A 225 20.22 -6.87 5.17
C THR A 225 19.73 -6.86 6.60
N ASP A 226 18.74 -6.03 6.91
CA ASP A 226 18.25 -5.79 8.28
C ASP A 226 16.73 -5.98 8.44
N TYR A 227 16.04 -6.45 7.38
CA TYR A 227 14.60 -6.72 7.37
C TYR A 227 13.73 -5.53 7.79
N GLN A 228 14.22 -4.30 7.56
CA GLN A 228 13.41 -3.11 7.74
C GLN A 228 12.36 -3.00 6.64
N VAL A 229 11.11 -2.72 7.05
CA VAL A 229 9.96 -2.56 6.16
C VAL A 229 9.62 -1.09 6.00
N HIS A 230 9.46 -0.65 4.75
CA HIS A 230 9.16 0.73 4.40
C HIS A 230 7.89 0.79 3.54
N LEU A 231 6.87 1.53 4.00
CA LEU A 231 5.65 1.76 3.23
C LEU A 231 5.92 2.65 2.02
N THR A 232 5.31 2.33 0.88
CA THR A 232 5.46 3.07 -0.38
C THR A 232 4.17 3.03 -1.22
N ASP A 233 4.13 3.77 -2.32
CA ASP A 233 3.06 3.76 -3.32
C ASP A 233 3.54 3.29 -4.71
N ILE A 234 4.79 2.82 -4.82
CA ILE A 234 5.44 2.53 -6.11
C ILE A 234 4.84 1.30 -6.81
N ALA A 235 4.16 0.38 -6.11
CA ALA A 235 3.71 -0.88 -6.70
C ALA A 235 2.71 -0.69 -7.84
N MET A 236 1.95 0.42 -7.85
CA MET A 236 1.02 0.74 -8.93
C MET A 236 1.70 0.90 -10.30
N ALA A 237 3.00 1.20 -10.32
CA ALA A 237 3.76 1.34 -11.55
C ALA A 237 4.35 0.03 -12.09
N LYS A 238 4.31 -1.05 -11.29
CA LYS A 238 4.83 -2.36 -11.67
C LYS A 238 3.76 -3.14 -12.44
N THR A 239 4.09 -3.58 -13.64
CA THR A 239 3.18 -4.37 -14.51
C THR A 239 2.77 -5.69 -13.86
N GLU A 240 3.59 -6.27 -12.99
CA GLU A 240 3.30 -7.49 -12.23
C GLU A 240 1.99 -7.39 -11.42
N TYR A 241 1.63 -6.19 -10.96
CA TYR A 241 0.46 -5.97 -10.09
C TYR A 241 -0.75 -5.38 -10.82
N VAL A 242 -0.73 -5.26 -12.16
CA VAL A 242 -1.84 -4.65 -12.91
C VAL A 242 -3.20 -5.34 -12.65
N ASN A 243 -3.17 -6.66 -12.46
CA ASN A 243 -4.35 -7.49 -12.20
C ASN A 243 -4.90 -7.36 -10.77
N ASP A 244 -4.19 -6.64 -9.89
CA ASP A 244 -4.69 -6.27 -8.57
C ASP A 244 -5.72 -5.16 -8.56
N TYR A 245 -5.78 -4.39 -9.65
CA TYR A 245 -6.63 -3.22 -9.76
C TYR A 245 -7.74 -3.44 -10.78
N ALA A 246 -8.95 -3.04 -10.40
CA ALA A 246 -10.11 -3.08 -11.29
C ALA A 246 -10.94 -1.81 -11.14
N ARG A 247 -11.71 -1.51 -12.19
CA ARG A 247 -12.68 -0.42 -12.19
C ARG A 247 -14.01 -0.95 -11.68
N VAL A 248 -14.63 -0.24 -10.73
CA VAL A 248 -15.94 -0.60 -10.18
C VAL A 248 -16.95 0.47 -10.56
N GLY A 249 -18.00 0.09 -11.28
CA GLY A 249 -19.07 1.00 -11.70
C GLY A 249 -18.56 2.20 -12.51
N GLN A 250 -19.06 3.40 -12.17
CA GLN A 250 -18.69 4.65 -12.83
C GLN A 250 -17.45 5.33 -12.22
N LEU A 251 -16.78 4.70 -11.24
CA LEU A 251 -15.56 5.27 -10.65
C LEU A 251 -14.57 5.58 -11.76
N GLN A 252 -13.99 6.79 -11.70
CA GLN A 252 -12.98 7.20 -12.67
C GLN A 252 -11.64 6.50 -12.41
N SER A 253 -11.37 6.09 -11.16
CA SER A 253 -10.14 5.41 -10.76
C SER A 253 -10.28 3.89 -10.67
N ARG A 254 -9.16 3.19 -10.87
CA ARG A 254 -9.03 1.77 -10.54
C ARG A 254 -8.74 1.64 -9.04
N ILE A 255 -9.30 0.61 -8.40
CA ILE A 255 -9.11 0.32 -6.98
C ILE A 255 -8.64 -1.12 -6.77
N ALA A 256 -7.88 -1.35 -5.70
CA ALA A 256 -7.45 -2.68 -5.28
C ALA A 256 -8.57 -3.39 -4.51
N ILE A 257 -9.63 -3.84 -5.23
CA ILE A 257 -10.89 -4.35 -4.68
C ILE A 257 -10.69 -5.32 -3.49
N ARG A 258 -9.68 -6.19 -3.57
CA ARG A 258 -9.43 -7.24 -2.55
C ARG A 258 -8.83 -6.71 -1.24
N TRP A 259 -8.27 -5.51 -1.24
CA TRP A 259 -7.70 -4.82 -0.08
C TRP A 259 -8.57 -3.66 0.40
N SER A 260 -9.46 -3.17 -0.45
CA SER A 260 -10.34 -2.03 -0.16
C SER A 260 -11.49 -2.41 0.78
N ALA A 261 -11.82 -1.50 1.68
CA ALA A 261 -13.02 -1.59 2.50
C ALA A 261 -14.27 -1.39 1.64
N TRP A 262 -15.43 -1.85 2.13
CA TRP A 262 -16.67 -1.79 1.35
C TRP A 262 -17.06 -0.33 1.03
N GLU A 263 -16.87 0.60 1.97
CA GLU A 263 -17.16 2.02 1.78
C GLU A 263 -16.24 2.65 0.71
N SER A 264 -15.00 2.19 0.61
CA SER A 264 -14.07 2.61 -0.44
C SER A 264 -14.49 2.09 -1.82
N ILE A 265 -15.05 0.88 -1.88
CA ILE A 265 -15.51 0.26 -3.12
C ILE A 265 -16.80 0.91 -3.62
N PHE A 266 -17.76 1.14 -2.72
CA PHE A 266 -19.11 1.57 -3.11
C PHE A 266 -19.33 3.08 -3.02
N LEU A 267 -18.73 3.74 -2.04
CA LEU A 267 -18.94 5.16 -1.78
C LEU A 267 -17.77 6.03 -2.25
N ASN A 268 -16.68 5.41 -2.74
CA ASN A 268 -15.41 6.09 -3.00
C ASN A 268 -14.85 6.81 -1.75
N GLU A 269 -15.21 6.30 -0.57
CA GLU A 269 -14.83 6.89 0.71
C GLU A 269 -13.56 6.21 1.25
N PHE A 270 -12.51 7.00 1.40
CA PHE A 270 -11.24 6.56 1.94
C PHE A 270 -10.94 7.28 3.25
N SER A 271 -10.61 6.52 4.28
CA SER A 271 -10.38 7.01 5.63
C SER A 271 -9.27 6.25 6.33
N LEU A 272 -8.83 6.76 7.48
CA LEU A 272 -7.92 6.04 8.37
C LEU A 272 -8.51 4.67 8.80
N LYS A 273 -9.83 4.50 8.76
CA LYS A 273 -10.50 3.23 9.09
C LYS A 273 -10.51 2.26 7.92
N SER A 274 -10.66 2.75 6.68
CA SER A 274 -10.49 1.90 5.49
C SER A 274 -9.04 1.41 5.37
N ASP A 275 -8.06 2.20 5.80
CA ASP A 275 -6.66 1.74 5.89
C ASP A 275 -6.45 0.62 6.93
N VAL A 276 -7.19 0.66 8.05
CA VAL A 276 -7.17 -0.44 9.04
C VAL A 276 -7.76 -1.72 8.44
N TRP A 277 -8.78 -1.61 7.59
CA TRP A 277 -9.28 -2.76 6.81
C TRP A 277 -8.19 -3.33 5.90
N SER A 278 -7.54 -2.48 5.10
CA SER A 278 -6.44 -2.89 4.22
C SER A 278 -5.25 -3.48 4.99
N PHE A 279 -4.98 -2.98 6.20
CA PHE A 279 -3.99 -3.57 7.10
C PHE A 279 -4.36 -5.00 7.50
N GLY A 280 -5.63 -5.27 7.80
CA GLY A 280 -6.12 -6.64 8.07
C GLY A 280 -5.89 -7.60 6.89
N VAL A 281 -6.11 -7.14 5.66
CA VAL A 281 -5.82 -7.93 4.45
C VAL A 281 -4.30 -8.12 4.26
N THR A 282 -3.50 -7.10 4.58
CA THR A 282 -2.02 -7.19 4.52
C THR A 282 -1.47 -8.17 5.56
N LEU A 283 -2.07 -8.25 6.75
CA LEU A 283 -1.75 -9.29 7.74
C LEU A 283 -2.06 -10.69 7.19
N TYR A 284 -3.19 -10.86 6.49
CA TYR A 284 -3.49 -12.12 5.81
C TYR A 284 -2.40 -12.48 4.80
N GLU A 285 -1.93 -11.53 4.00
CA GLU A 285 -0.80 -11.76 3.08
C GLU A 285 0.46 -12.22 3.82
N LEU A 286 0.85 -11.51 4.89
CA LEU A 286 2.00 -11.86 5.73
C LEU A 286 1.91 -13.30 6.27
N PHE A 287 0.81 -13.64 6.94
CA PHE A 287 0.65 -14.93 7.61
C PHE A 287 0.36 -16.09 6.64
N THR A 288 0.01 -15.80 5.38
CA THR A 288 -0.09 -16.81 4.32
C THR A 288 1.13 -16.83 3.40
N TYR A 289 2.19 -16.09 3.72
CA TYR A 289 3.39 -15.92 2.89
C TYR A 289 3.06 -15.50 1.44
N SER A 290 1.98 -14.75 1.27
CA SER A 290 1.43 -14.35 -0.03
C SER A 290 1.25 -15.51 -1.01
N ARG A 291 1.11 -16.75 -0.51
CA ARG A 291 1.00 -17.96 -1.34
C ARG A 291 -0.27 -17.96 -2.17
N GLN A 292 -1.33 -17.37 -1.62
CA GLN A 292 -2.59 -17.16 -2.27
C GLN A 292 -2.93 -15.67 -2.24
N ARG A 293 -3.56 -15.20 -3.32
CA ARG A 293 -4.11 -13.86 -3.37
C ARG A 293 -5.29 -13.76 -2.38
N PRO A 294 -5.52 -12.63 -1.70
CA PRO A 294 -6.71 -12.47 -0.86
C PRO A 294 -7.99 -12.78 -1.65
N TYR A 295 -8.87 -13.59 -1.06
CA TYR A 295 -10.11 -14.06 -1.71
C TYR A 295 -9.90 -14.82 -3.03
N HIS A 296 -8.80 -15.57 -3.19
CA HIS A 296 -8.44 -16.22 -4.47
C HIS A 296 -9.52 -17.14 -5.06
N THR A 297 -10.49 -17.60 -4.26
CA THR A 297 -11.60 -18.45 -4.71
C THR A 297 -12.75 -17.66 -5.34
N LEU A 298 -12.73 -16.33 -5.27
CA LEU A 298 -13.78 -15.45 -5.75
C LEU A 298 -13.27 -14.59 -6.90
N THR A 299 -14.12 -14.36 -7.91
CA THR A 299 -13.91 -13.29 -8.89
C THR A 299 -14.12 -11.92 -8.23
N ASN A 300 -13.71 -10.84 -8.90
CA ASN A 300 -13.93 -9.49 -8.38
C ASN A 300 -15.43 -9.18 -8.28
N GLU A 301 -16.23 -9.64 -9.25
CA GLU A 301 -17.69 -9.51 -9.28
C GLU A 301 -18.33 -10.17 -8.05
N GLN A 302 -17.94 -11.42 -7.77
CA GLN A 302 -18.47 -12.19 -6.63
C GLN A 302 -18.07 -11.56 -5.29
N LEU A 303 -16.84 -11.06 -5.19
CA LEU A 303 -16.37 -10.40 -3.97
C LEU A 303 -17.14 -9.11 -3.71
N VAL A 304 -17.34 -8.29 -4.75
CA VAL A 304 -18.14 -7.08 -4.65
C VAL A 304 -19.59 -7.41 -4.26
N GLN A 305 -20.21 -8.43 -4.86
CA GLN A 305 -21.55 -8.88 -4.45
C GLN A 305 -21.62 -9.28 -2.96
N ARG A 306 -20.58 -9.91 -2.42
CA ARG A 306 -20.52 -10.23 -0.98
C ARG A 306 -20.43 -8.98 -0.11
N PHE A 307 -19.63 -8.00 -0.50
CA PHE A 307 -19.52 -6.75 0.24
C PHE A 307 -20.78 -5.89 0.16
N ALA A 308 -21.60 -6.01 -0.90
CA ALA A 308 -22.85 -5.26 -1.01
C ALA A 308 -23.81 -5.54 0.16
N VAL A 309 -23.79 -6.75 0.72
CA VAL A 309 -24.61 -7.11 1.90
C VAL A 309 -24.24 -6.27 3.13
N LEU A 310 -22.97 -5.84 3.25
CA LEU A 310 -22.50 -5.01 4.36
C LEU A 310 -23.04 -3.57 4.30
N THR A 311 -23.53 -3.12 3.14
CA THR A 311 -24.12 -1.77 3.00
C THR A 311 -25.48 -1.63 3.69
N HIS A 312 -26.10 -2.76 4.06
CA HIS A 312 -27.43 -2.83 4.65
C HIS A 312 -27.44 -3.25 6.14
N ALA A 313 -26.26 -3.49 6.72
CA ALA A 313 -26.09 -3.95 8.11
C ALA A 313 -25.73 -2.78 9.02
#